data_AF-A0A9D4UHA4-F1
#
_entry.id   AF-A0A9D4UHA4-F1
#
_cell.length_a   1.000
_cell.length_b   1.000
_cell.length_c   1.000
_cell.angle_alpha   90.00
_cell.angle_beta   90.00
_cell.angle_gamma   90.00
#
_symmetry.space_group_name_H-M   'P 1'
#
loop_
_entity.id
_entity.type
_entity.pdbx_description
1 polymer ?
#
loop_
_entity_poly.entity_id
_entity_poly.type
_entity_poly.pdbx_seq_one_letter_code
_entity_poly.pdbx_strand_id
1 'polypeptide(L)'
;MKTMGFTVIPPFQIGQYLGVLGIPGLTAWVGLNVITQLQANQEVFISAADGAVGLLAGQLAKLKGCRVVGSAGTDEKVRMLKEVYQFDEAFNYKTEKDLNSTLKRYFPSGFDVYFENVGGNTLEAALENIRRKGRIIACGMISQYNKEYKERDGVRNLMHVIGKSLKMEGFMVGDYRHMRDDFIKEVGKLLQQGRISYHMDILGRGIDEFTKAFVGLLGGKNIGKAVLLIDDGENHETLL
;
A
#
# COMPACT_ATOMS: atom_id res chain seq x y z
N MET A 1 31.24 -11.39 -28.11
CA MET A 1 31.72 -11.43 -26.71
C MET A 1 30.52 -11.21 -25.80
N LYS A 2 30.14 -12.20 -25.00
CA LYS A 2 29.08 -12.07 -23.98
C LYS A 2 29.57 -11.09 -22.92
N THR A 3 29.02 -9.88 -22.91
CA THR A 3 29.18 -8.96 -21.77
C THR A 3 28.56 -9.63 -20.55
N MET A 4 29.33 -9.76 -19.47
CA MET A 4 28.82 -10.21 -18.18
C MET A 4 27.60 -9.37 -17.82
N GLY A 5 26.47 -10.03 -17.55
CA GLY A 5 25.18 -9.40 -17.30
C GLY A 5 25.12 -8.74 -15.92
N PHE A 6 25.93 -7.70 -15.70
CA PHE A 6 25.77 -6.82 -14.56
C PHE A 6 24.68 -5.80 -14.89
N THR A 7 23.54 -5.91 -14.20
CA THR A 7 22.53 -4.86 -14.22
C THR A 7 23.05 -3.70 -13.39
N VAL A 8 23.34 -2.56 -14.04
CA VAL A 8 23.64 -1.32 -13.33
C VAL A 8 22.40 -0.93 -12.51
N ILE A 9 22.53 -0.98 -11.19
CA ILE A 9 21.50 -0.50 -10.27
C ILE A 9 21.52 1.03 -10.36
N PRO A 10 20.42 1.72 -10.71
CA PRO A 10 20.39 3.17 -10.70
C PRO A 10 20.75 3.75 -9.32
N PRO A 11 21.16 5.03 -9.21
CA PRO A 11 21.82 5.59 -8.02
C PRO A 11 20.84 5.84 -6.86
N PHE A 12 20.23 4.77 -6.35
CA PHE A 12 19.29 4.74 -5.26
C PHE A 12 19.93 4.03 -4.07
N GLN A 13 19.60 4.48 -2.85
CA GLN A 13 20.02 3.80 -1.63
C GLN A 13 19.42 2.39 -1.58
N ILE A 14 20.20 1.41 -1.11
CA ILE A 14 19.80 -0.01 -1.14
C ILE A 14 18.45 -0.26 -0.44
N GLY A 15 18.17 0.49 0.63
CA GLY A 15 16.91 0.43 1.36
C GLY A 15 15.68 0.79 0.50
N GLN A 16 15.83 1.65 -0.52
CA GLN A 16 14.73 2.00 -1.42
C GLN A 16 14.22 0.78 -2.19
N TYR A 17 15.09 -0.17 -2.53
CA TYR A 17 14.72 -1.43 -3.18
C TYR A 17 14.04 -2.44 -2.24
N LEU A 18 14.12 -2.24 -0.92
CA LEU A 18 13.35 -3.04 0.06
C LEU A 18 11.91 -2.53 0.20
N GLY A 19 11.63 -1.29 -0.22
CA GLY A 19 10.34 -0.62 -0.10
C GLY A 19 9.81 -0.11 -1.43
N VAL A 20 9.97 1.19 -1.66
CA VAL A 20 9.33 1.95 -2.74
C VAL A 20 9.73 1.53 -4.16
N LEU A 21 10.96 1.02 -4.35
CA LEU A 21 11.46 0.42 -5.60
C LEU A 21 11.47 -1.12 -5.56
N GLY A 22 10.92 -1.71 -4.50
CA GLY A 22 10.89 -3.15 -4.25
C GLY A 22 9.56 -3.80 -4.59
N ILE A 23 9.37 -5.00 -4.04
CA ILE A 23 8.11 -5.75 -4.14
C ILE A 23 6.89 -4.91 -3.69
N PRO A 24 6.91 -4.19 -2.54
CA PRO A 24 5.77 -3.36 -2.15
C PRO A 24 5.43 -2.29 -3.18
N GLY A 25 6.47 -1.68 -3.77
CA GLY A 25 6.29 -0.67 -4.80
C GLY A 25 5.69 -1.23 -6.09
N LEU A 26 6.21 -2.36 -6.56
CA LEU A 26 5.68 -3.06 -7.74
C LEU A 26 4.22 -3.49 -7.52
N THR A 27 3.88 -3.99 -6.32
CA THR A 27 2.51 -4.33 -5.94
C THR A 27 1.57 -3.12 -6.08
N ALA A 28 1.95 -1.96 -5.54
CA ALA A 28 1.16 -0.73 -5.65
C ALA A 28 0.98 -0.32 -7.12
N TRP A 29 2.07 -0.29 -7.89
CA TRP A 29 2.06 0.11 -9.30
C TRP A 29 1.20 -0.81 -10.17
N VAL A 30 1.34 -2.13 -10.02
CA VAL A 30 0.53 -3.13 -10.76
C VAL A 30 -0.95 -3.00 -10.40
N GLY A 31 -1.29 -2.88 -9.11
CA GLY A 31 -2.67 -2.73 -8.67
C GLY A 31 -3.37 -1.54 -9.33
N LEU A 32 -2.69 -0.40 -9.41
CA LEU A 32 -3.26 0.82 -9.99
C LEU A 32 -3.25 0.82 -11.52
N ASN A 33 -2.13 0.44 -12.15
CA ASN A 33 -1.98 0.60 -13.59
C ASN A 33 -2.53 -0.59 -14.39
N VAL A 34 -2.50 -1.80 -13.84
CA VAL A 34 -2.87 -3.02 -14.57
C VAL A 34 -4.24 -3.54 -14.12
N ILE A 35 -4.41 -3.76 -12.81
CA ILE A 35 -5.62 -4.40 -12.28
C ILE A 35 -6.82 -3.47 -12.40
N THR A 36 -6.66 -2.21 -11.98
CA THR A 36 -7.75 -1.22 -12.04
C THR A 36 -7.73 -0.37 -13.28
N GLN A 37 -6.56 -0.18 -13.90
CA GLN A 37 -6.38 0.79 -14.97
C GLN A 37 -6.92 2.16 -14.52
N LEU A 38 -6.41 2.63 -13.37
CA LEU A 38 -6.85 3.87 -12.71
C LEU A 38 -6.89 5.03 -13.72
N GLN A 39 -7.91 5.89 -13.66
CA GLN A 39 -8.02 7.07 -14.51
C GLN A 39 -7.99 8.34 -13.66
N ALA A 40 -7.59 9.46 -14.27
CA ALA A 40 -7.65 10.77 -13.63
C ALA A 40 -9.09 11.12 -13.20
N ASN A 41 -9.23 12.01 -12.22
CA ASN A 41 -10.51 12.48 -11.68
C ASN A 41 -11.38 11.37 -11.03
N GLN A 42 -10.78 10.27 -10.60
CA GLN A 42 -11.45 9.21 -9.87
C GLN A 42 -11.28 9.37 -8.35
N GLU A 43 -12.26 8.84 -7.61
CA GLU A 43 -12.23 8.75 -6.15
C GLU A 43 -11.61 7.40 -5.74
N VAL A 44 -10.59 7.43 -4.89
CA VAL A 44 -9.80 6.26 -4.49
C VAL A 44 -9.80 6.11 -2.98
N PHE A 45 -10.24 4.96 -2.50
CA PHE A 45 -10.08 4.55 -1.11
C PHE A 45 -8.91 3.57 -0.97
N ILE A 46 -8.08 3.74 0.05
CA ILE A 46 -6.95 2.84 0.35
C ILE A 46 -7.01 2.45 1.83
N SER A 47 -7.14 1.16 2.12
CA SER A 47 -7.04 0.63 3.48
C SER A 47 -5.57 0.34 3.85
N ALA A 48 -5.22 0.46 5.13
CA ALA A 48 -3.82 0.39 5.59
C ALA A 48 -2.90 1.34 4.78
N ALA A 49 -3.38 2.57 4.57
CA ALA A 49 -2.75 3.54 3.69
C ALA A 49 -1.35 3.98 4.17
N ASP A 50 -1.06 3.83 5.47
CA ASP A 50 0.24 4.12 6.07
C ASP A 50 1.30 3.02 5.84
N GLY A 51 0.91 1.86 5.29
CA GLY A 51 1.83 0.77 4.99
C GLY A 51 2.65 1.00 3.72
N ALA A 52 3.70 0.18 3.51
CA ALA A 52 4.60 0.32 2.37
C ALA A 52 3.90 0.33 0.99
N VAL A 53 2.89 -0.54 0.80
CA VAL A 53 2.10 -0.58 -0.45
C VAL A 53 1.13 0.61 -0.52
N GLY A 54 0.38 0.86 0.56
CA GLY A 54 -0.63 1.91 0.63
C GLY A 54 -0.07 3.31 0.39
N LEU A 55 1.09 3.62 0.96
CA LEU A 55 1.75 4.92 0.81
C LEU A 55 2.12 5.22 -0.64
N LEU A 56 2.70 4.25 -1.34
CA LEU A 56 3.03 4.44 -2.75
C LEU A 56 1.77 4.50 -3.61
N ALA A 57 0.79 3.62 -3.36
CA ALA A 57 -0.46 3.59 -4.10
C ALA A 57 -1.19 4.95 -4.01
N GLY A 58 -1.26 5.55 -2.82
CA GLY A 58 -1.88 6.86 -2.64
C GLY A 58 -1.18 7.95 -3.42
N GLN A 59 0.15 8.01 -3.34
CA GLN A 59 0.93 9.01 -4.07
C GLN A 59 0.81 8.84 -5.59
N LEU A 60 0.87 7.61 -6.10
CA LEU A 60 0.66 7.35 -7.54
C LEU A 60 -0.75 7.76 -8.00
N ALA A 61 -1.78 7.49 -7.19
CA ALA A 61 -3.14 7.93 -7.49
C ALA A 61 -3.27 9.46 -7.48
N LYS A 62 -2.66 10.15 -6.50
CA LYS A 62 -2.58 11.63 -6.46
C LYS A 62 -1.87 12.19 -7.70
N LEU A 63 -0.73 11.63 -8.06
CA LEU A 63 0.04 12.04 -9.25
C LEU A 63 -0.72 11.81 -10.56
N LYS A 64 -1.66 10.85 -10.58
CA LYS A 64 -2.58 10.60 -11.70
C LYS A 64 -3.77 11.57 -11.75
N GLY A 65 -3.92 12.45 -10.75
CA GLY A 65 -5.03 13.41 -10.67
C GLY A 65 -6.29 12.83 -10.02
N CYS A 66 -6.16 11.81 -9.17
CA CYS A 66 -7.28 11.27 -8.39
C CYS A 66 -7.42 12.01 -7.05
N ARG A 67 -8.62 11.92 -6.47
CA ARG A 67 -8.85 12.22 -5.06
C ARG A 67 -8.66 10.94 -4.26
N VAL A 68 -7.87 11.00 -3.18
CA VAL A 68 -7.43 9.83 -2.42
C VAL A 68 -7.78 10.00 -0.95
N VAL A 69 -8.48 9.01 -0.40
CA VAL A 69 -8.75 8.91 1.04
C VAL A 69 -8.13 7.63 1.60
N GLY A 70 -7.40 7.76 2.70
CA GLY A 70 -6.72 6.64 3.37
C GLY A 70 -7.33 6.29 4.73
N SER A 71 -7.25 5.02 5.13
CA SER A 71 -7.45 4.63 6.53
C SER A 71 -6.15 4.13 7.15
N ALA A 72 -5.92 4.52 8.41
CA ALA A 72 -4.77 4.12 9.21
C ALA A 72 -5.16 3.85 10.67
N GLY A 73 -4.26 3.24 11.44
CA GLY A 73 -4.56 2.75 12.80
C GLY A 73 -4.30 3.70 13.96
N THR A 74 -3.79 4.91 13.71
CA THR A 74 -3.52 5.95 14.73
C THR A 74 -3.68 7.34 14.14
N ASP A 75 -3.94 8.35 14.99
CA ASP A 75 -4.11 9.74 14.55
C ASP A 75 -2.80 10.36 14.01
N GLU A 76 -1.66 9.92 14.53
CA GLU A 76 -0.33 10.29 14.01
C GLU A 76 -0.16 9.82 12.56
N LYS A 77 -0.55 8.57 12.27
CA LYS A 77 -0.52 8.01 10.92
C LYS A 77 -1.46 8.77 9.97
N VAL A 78 -2.65 9.12 10.44
CA VAL A 78 -3.60 9.96 9.71
C VAL A 78 -3.01 11.32 9.38
N ARG A 79 -2.37 11.98 10.36
CA ARG A 79 -1.74 13.28 10.16
C ARG A 79 -0.67 13.21 9.07
N MET A 80 0.24 12.23 9.14
CA MET A 80 1.28 12.08 8.12
C MET A 80 0.72 11.79 6.73
N LEU A 81 -0.34 10.98 6.61
CA LEU A 81 -0.98 10.71 5.31
C LEU A 81 -1.39 12.02 4.63
N LYS A 82 -1.96 12.96 5.39
CA LYS A 82 -2.39 14.27 4.88
C LYS A 82 -1.23 15.24 4.67
N GLU A 83 -0.38 15.41 5.68
CA GLU A 83 0.66 16.45 5.70
C GLU A 83 1.90 16.09 4.87
N VAL A 84 2.32 14.83 4.89
CA VAL A 84 3.57 14.37 4.25
C VAL A 84 3.30 13.72 2.90
N TYR A 85 2.29 12.86 2.84
CA TYR A 85 1.99 12.05 1.64
C TYR A 85 0.85 12.62 0.79
N GLN A 86 0.33 13.78 1.17
CA GLN A 86 -0.63 14.57 0.38
C GLN A 86 -1.91 13.81 0.00
N PHE A 87 -2.35 12.87 0.84
CA PHE A 87 -3.71 12.33 0.74
C PHE A 87 -4.70 13.48 0.96
N ASP A 88 -5.80 13.49 0.21
CA ASP A 88 -6.81 14.54 0.36
C ASP A 88 -7.48 14.46 1.73
N GLU A 89 -7.79 13.23 2.15
CA GLU A 89 -8.31 12.95 3.49
C GLU A 89 -7.75 11.65 4.04
N ALA A 90 -7.78 11.50 5.35
CA ALA A 90 -7.49 10.24 6.01
C ALA A 90 -8.23 10.14 7.35
N PHE A 91 -8.47 8.91 7.82
CA PHE A 91 -9.15 8.68 9.09
C PHE A 91 -8.56 7.50 9.88
N ASN A 92 -8.70 7.58 11.20
CA ASN A 92 -8.26 6.53 12.10
C ASN A 92 -9.39 5.52 12.27
N TYR A 93 -9.28 4.35 11.65
CA TYR A 93 -10.37 3.38 11.64
C TYR A 93 -10.70 2.82 13.03
N LYS A 94 -9.80 2.95 14.01
CA LYS A 94 -10.00 2.44 15.38
C LYS A 94 -10.85 3.37 16.25
N THR A 95 -10.95 4.64 15.91
CA THR A 95 -11.76 5.62 16.65
C THR A 95 -13.16 5.79 16.07
N GLU A 96 -13.41 5.20 14.90
CA GLU A 96 -14.69 5.25 14.21
C GLU A 96 -15.65 4.20 14.74
N LYS A 97 -16.88 4.64 15.09
CA LYS A 97 -17.92 3.73 15.60
C LYS A 97 -18.54 2.87 14.51
N ASP A 98 -18.64 3.40 13.29
CA ASP A 98 -19.24 2.72 12.15
C ASP A 98 -18.48 3.09 10.86
N LEU A 99 -17.85 2.09 10.24
CA LEU A 99 -17.06 2.30 9.03
C LEU A 99 -17.92 2.67 7.83
N ASN A 100 -19.17 2.20 7.76
CA ASN A 100 -20.06 2.53 6.64
C ASN A 100 -20.37 4.04 6.61
N SER A 101 -20.87 4.56 7.74
CA SER A 101 -21.13 6.00 7.91
C SER A 101 -19.86 6.82 7.71
N THR A 102 -18.72 6.32 8.19
CA THR A 102 -17.41 6.98 8.01
C THR A 102 -17.06 7.14 6.54
N LEU A 103 -17.10 6.05 5.76
CA LEU A 103 -16.81 6.11 4.33
C LEU A 103 -17.78 7.05 3.61
N LYS A 104 -19.06 7.07 3.98
CA LYS A 104 -20.05 8.00 3.40
C LYS A 104 -19.75 9.47 3.72
N ARG A 105 -19.15 9.80 4.87
CA ARG A 105 -18.70 11.17 5.17
C ARG A 105 -17.58 11.62 4.24
N TYR A 106 -16.60 10.76 4.00
CA TYR A 106 -15.46 11.07 3.13
C TYR A 106 -15.77 10.94 1.63
N PHE A 107 -16.75 10.12 1.29
CA PHE A 107 -17.23 9.85 -0.07
C PHE A 107 -18.76 9.95 -0.14
N PRO A 108 -19.36 11.16 -0.09
CA PRO A 108 -20.82 11.31 -0.14
C PRO A 108 -21.47 10.69 -1.38
N SER A 109 -20.75 10.66 -2.50
CA SER A 109 -21.16 10.04 -3.76
C SER A 109 -20.47 8.70 -4.03
N GLY A 110 -19.79 8.11 -3.04
CA GLY A 110 -19.00 6.89 -3.18
C GLY A 110 -17.67 7.09 -3.90
N PHE A 111 -16.91 6.00 -4.02
CA PHE A 111 -15.59 5.96 -4.68
C PHE A 111 -15.54 4.96 -5.84
N ASP A 112 -14.58 5.14 -6.76
CA ASP A 112 -14.46 4.36 -8.00
C ASP A 112 -13.46 3.21 -7.89
N VAL A 113 -12.44 3.36 -7.05
CA VAL A 113 -11.40 2.36 -6.81
C VAL A 113 -11.19 2.14 -5.33
N TYR A 114 -11.09 0.88 -4.93
CA TYR A 114 -10.66 0.48 -3.60
C TYR A 114 -9.40 -0.38 -3.68
N PHE A 115 -8.33 0.10 -3.07
CA PHE A 115 -7.12 -0.67 -2.86
C PHE A 115 -7.24 -1.41 -1.51
N GLU A 116 -7.58 -2.70 -1.57
CA GLU A 116 -7.92 -3.54 -0.42
C GLU A 116 -6.67 -4.25 0.14
N ASN A 117 -6.24 -3.85 1.34
CA ASN A 117 -5.12 -4.43 2.09
C ASN A 117 -5.55 -5.12 3.41
N VAL A 118 -6.79 -4.93 3.85
CA VAL A 118 -7.28 -5.20 5.21
C VAL A 118 -8.33 -6.31 5.26
N GLY A 119 -9.36 -6.29 4.41
CA GLY A 119 -10.48 -7.24 4.44
C GLY A 119 -11.49 -6.98 5.56
N GLY A 120 -12.29 -8.01 5.90
CA GLY A 120 -13.24 -7.98 7.02
C GLY A 120 -14.27 -6.85 6.95
N ASN A 121 -14.55 -6.23 8.10
CA ASN A 121 -15.54 -5.14 8.21
C ASN A 121 -15.21 -3.92 7.31
N THR A 122 -13.94 -3.69 7.00
CA THR A 122 -13.54 -2.62 6.09
C THR A 122 -13.98 -2.93 4.65
N LEU A 123 -13.84 -4.18 4.22
CA LEU A 123 -14.34 -4.63 2.92
C LEU A 123 -15.86 -4.53 2.82
N GLU A 124 -16.58 -4.96 3.86
CA GLU A 124 -18.04 -4.85 3.88
C GLU A 124 -18.49 -3.38 3.77
N ALA A 125 -17.90 -2.48 4.57
CA ALA A 125 -18.19 -1.05 4.48
C ALA A 125 -17.82 -0.47 3.10
N ALA A 126 -16.72 -0.93 2.49
CA ALA A 126 -16.31 -0.50 1.17
C ALA A 126 -17.31 -0.95 0.08
N LEU A 127 -17.82 -2.18 0.15
CA LEU A 127 -18.84 -2.69 -0.77
C LEU A 127 -20.14 -1.88 -0.70
N GLU A 128 -20.53 -1.37 0.46
CA GLU A 128 -21.68 -0.47 0.61
C GLU A 128 -21.47 0.89 -0.08
N ASN A 129 -20.24 1.41 -0.08
CA ASN A 129 -19.96 2.80 -0.51
C ASN A 129 -19.31 2.92 -1.89
N ILE A 130 -18.80 1.83 -2.46
CA ILE A 130 -18.22 1.86 -3.81
C ILE A 130 -19.30 2.15 -4.86
N ARG A 131 -18.95 2.92 -5.89
CA ARG A 131 -19.83 3.28 -7.01
C ARG A 131 -20.10 2.09 -7.92
N ARG A 132 -21.17 2.20 -8.72
CA ARG A 132 -21.45 1.27 -9.82
C ARG A 132 -20.26 1.24 -10.79
N LYS A 133 -19.89 0.03 -11.25
CA LYS A 133 -18.69 -0.24 -12.05
C LYS A 133 -17.37 0.07 -11.34
N GLY A 134 -17.40 0.20 -10.01
CA GLY A 134 -16.19 0.36 -9.21
C GLY A 134 -15.30 -0.89 -9.26
N ARG A 135 -14.02 -0.68 -8.96
CA ARG A 135 -13.00 -1.74 -9.00
C ARG A 135 -12.34 -1.90 -7.64
N ILE A 136 -12.20 -3.14 -7.19
CA ILE A 136 -11.56 -3.52 -5.93
C ILE A 136 -10.32 -4.35 -6.26
N ILE A 137 -9.14 -3.88 -5.84
CA ILE A 137 -7.88 -4.62 -5.92
C ILE A 137 -7.72 -5.36 -4.61
N ALA A 138 -8.00 -6.66 -4.58
CA ALA A 138 -7.76 -7.51 -3.41
C ALA A 138 -6.25 -7.81 -3.29
N CYS A 139 -5.49 -6.81 -2.81
CA CYS A 139 -4.05 -6.92 -2.60
C CYS A 139 -3.71 -7.73 -1.35
N GLY A 140 -4.50 -7.59 -0.29
CA GLY A 140 -4.33 -8.32 0.95
C GLY A 140 -5.53 -8.21 1.87
N MET A 141 -5.59 -9.07 2.87
CA MET A 141 -6.64 -9.09 3.89
C MET A 141 -6.04 -9.25 5.29
N ILE A 142 -5.16 -8.32 5.69
CA ILE A 142 -4.32 -8.49 6.88
C ILE A 142 -5.11 -8.68 8.19
N SER A 143 -6.35 -8.18 8.26
CA SER A 143 -7.22 -8.40 9.44
C SER A 143 -7.60 -9.86 9.67
N GLN A 144 -7.41 -10.72 8.66
CA GLN A 144 -7.82 -12.12 8.66
C GLN A 144 -6.64 -13.10 8.84
N TYR A 145 -5.39 -12.65 8.67
CA TYR A 145 -4.22 -13.54 8.54
C TYR A 145 -3.90 -14.30 9.83
N ASN A 146 -4.07 -13.66 10.99
CA ASN A 146 -3.76 -14.25 12.29
C ASN A 146 -4.97 -14.93 12.95
N LYS A 147 -6.08 -15.10 12.22
CA LYS A 147 -7.31 -15.73 12.71
C LYS A 147 -7.40 -17.18 12.23
N GLU A 148 -7.91 -18.06 13.09
CA GLU A 148 -8.32 -19.40 12.65
C GLU A 148 -9.46 -19.30 11.63
N TYR A 149 -9.59 -20.30 10.75
CA TYR A 149 -10.59 -20.27 9.66
C TYR A 149 -12.02 -19.95 10.15
N LYS A 150 -12.44 -20.55 11.27
CA LYS A 150 -13.77 -20.36 11.89
C LYS A 150 -13.98 -18.97 12.50
N GLU A 151 -12.92 -18.21 12.75
CA GLU A 151 -12.93 -16.89 13.37
C GLU A 151 -12.82 -15.76 12.33
N ARG A 152 -12.51 -16.11 11.08
CA ARG A 152 -12.42 -15.14 9.98
C ARG A 152 -13.78 -14.51 9.74
N ASP A 153 -13.77 -13.21 9.51
CA ASP A 153 -14.98 -12.45 9.25
C ASP A 153 -15.49 -12.81 7.85
N GLY A 154 -16.76 -13.22 7.77
CA GLY A 154 -17.45 -13.38 6.49
C GLY A 154 -17.79 -12.02 5.89
N VAL A 155 -17.76 -11.92 4.56
CA VAL A 155 -18.23 -10.73 3.83
C VAL A 155 -19.68 -10.95 3.41
N ARG A 156 -20.62 -10.35 4.13
CA ARG A 156 -22.06 -10.66 4.07
C ARG A 156 -22.78 -9.97 2.91
N ASN A 157 -22.16 -8.95 2.33
CA ASN A 157 -22.79 -8.07 1.33
C ASN A 157 -22.19 -8.21 -0.07
N LEU A 158 -21.66 -9.39 -0.42
CA LEU A 158 -21.14 -9.69 -1.76
C LEU A 158 -22.18 -9.51 -2.89
N MET A 159 -23.47 -9.47 -2.57
CA MET A 159 -24.53 -9.13 -3.55
C MET A 159 -24.30 -7.75 -4.21
N HIS A 160 -23.57 -6.84 -3.57
CA HIS A 160 -23.15 -5.58 -4.19
C HIS A 160 -22.25 -5.76 -5.41
N VAL A 161 -21.46 -6.84 -5.47
CA VAL A 161 -20.64 -7.15 -6.65
C VAL A 161 -21.53 -7.29 -7.89
N ILE A 162 -22.67 -7.97 -7.74
CA ILE A 162 -23.67 -8.12 -8.80
C ILE A 162 -24.43 -6.80 -9.00
N GLY A 163 -25.06 -6.28 -7.95
CA GLY A 163 -25.96 -5.12 -8.02
C GLY A 163 -25.28 -3.85 -8.53
N LYS A 164 -23.99 -3.67 -8.25
CA LYS A 164 -23.20 -2.52 -8.70
C LYS A 164 -22.28 -2.86 -9.88
N SER A 165 -22.33 -4.08 -10.42
CA SER A 165 -21.47 -4.53 -11.52
C SER A 165 -19.98 -4.28 -11.25
N LEU A 166 -19.53 -4.67 -10.05
CA LEU A 166 -18.17 -4.41 -9.60
C LEU A 166 -17.18 -5.40 -10.24
N LYS A 167 -15.94 -4.95 -10.40
CA LYS A 167 -14.81 -5.84 -10.64
C LYS A 167 -14.02 -5.99 -9.34
N MET A 168 -13.95 -7.19 -8.79
CA MET A 168 -13.11 -7.50 -7.63
C MET A 168 -12.07 -8.52 -8.07
N GLU A 169 -10.80 -8.14 -8.03
CA GLU A 169 -9.70 -8.95 -8.56
C GLU A 169 -8.56 -9.00 -7.56
N GLY A 170 -8.17 -10.23 -7.19
CA GLY A 170 -6.92 -10.49 -6.49
C GLY A 170 -5.78 -10.70 -7.47
N PHE A 171 -4.55 -10.45 -7.04
CA PHE A 171 -3.37 -10.67 -7.87
C PHE A 171 -2.17 -11.03 -7.01
N MET A 172 -1.23 -11.78 -7.58
CA MET A 172 0.06 -12.03 -6.98
C MET A 172 1.13 -11.26 -7.75
N VAL A 173 1.87 -10.38 -7.08
CA VAL A 173 2.93 -9.57 -7.70
C VAL A 173 4.02 -10.42 -8.39
N GLY A 174 4.18 -11.69 -7.98
CA GLY A 174 5.05 -12.66 -8.63
C GLY A 174 4.75 -12.86 -10.13
N ASP A 175 3.48 -12.77 -10.52
CA ASP A 175 3.03 -12.94 -11.90
C ASP A 175 3.40 -11.73 -12.79
N TYR A 176 3.73 -10.60 -12.15
CA TYR A 176 4.02 -9.32 -12.80
C TYR A 176 5.50 -8.92 -12.74
N ARG A 177 6.40 -9.85 -12.42
CA ARG A 177 7.86 -9.60 -12.39
C ARG A 177 8.40 -9.06 -13.71
N HIS A 178 7.79 -9.44 -14.83
CA HIS A 178 8.15 -8.97 -16.17
C HIS A 178 7.91 -7.45 -16.36
N MET A 179 7.09 -6.82 -15.52
CA MET A 179 6.83 -5.36 -15.54
C MET A 179 7.78 -4.57 -14.64
N ARG A 180 8.74 -5.23 -13.98
CA ARG A 180 9.64 -4.58 -13.01
C ARG A 180 10.42 -3.42 -13.62
N ASP A 181 10.88 -3.55 -14.85
CA ASP A 181 11.71 -2.53 -15.49
C ASP A 181 10.89 -1.28 -15.84
N ASP A 182 9.66 -1.45 -16.32
CA ASP A 182 8.72 -0.34 -16.55
C ASP A 182 8.37 0.38 -15.25
N PHE A 183 8.08 -0.39 -14.20
CA PHE A 183 7.85 0.15 -12.86
C PHE A 183 9.06 0.95 -12.34
N ILE A 184 10.27 0.39 -12.38
CA ILE A 184 11.48 1.09 -11.91
C ILE A 184 11.73 2.35 -12.72
N LYS A 185 11.51 2.32 -14.03
CA LYS A 185 11.67 3.47 -14.90
C LYS A 185 10.71 4.60 -14.52
N GLU A 186 9.45 4.30 -14.29
CA GLU A 186 8.44 5.30 -13.92
C GLU A 186 8.65 5.81 -12.48
N VAL A 187 8.64 4.91 -11.51
CA VAL A 187 8.70 5.25 -10.08
C VAL A 187 10.07 5.81 -9.71
N GLY A 188 11.14 5.28 -10.29
CA GLY A 188 12.50 5.81 -10.12
C GLY A 188 12.62 7.25 -10.60
N LYS A 189 12.02 7.58 -11.76
CA LYS A 189 11.99 8.97 -12.25
C LYS A 189 11.22 9.88 -11.29
N LEU A 190 10.07 9.44 -10.79
CA LEU A 190 9.26 10.22 -9.84
C LEU A 190 9.99 10.44 -8.50
N LEU A 191 10.71 9.43 -8.01
CA LEU A 191 11.57 9.54 -6.83
C LEU A 191 12.71 10.54 -7.04
N GLN A 192 13.43 10.46 -8.17
CA GLN A 192 14.51 11.40 -8.49
C GLN A 192 14.02 12.86 -8.60
N GLN A 193 12.78 13.05 -9.05
CA GLN A 193 12.13 14.36 -9.12
C GLN A 193 11.59 14.86 -7.78
N GLY A 194 11.73 14.09 -6.69
CA GLY A 194 11.16 14.43 -5.39
C GLY A 194 9.62 14.45 -5.36
N ARG A 195 8.97 13.78 -6.33
CA ARG A 195 7.50 13.73 -6.43
C ARG A 195 6.88 12.58 -5.63
N ILE A 196 7.71 11.67 -5.13
CA ILE A 196 7.32 10.57 -4.26
C ILE A 196 8.19 10.63 -3.02
N SER A 197 7.55 10.63 -1.87
CA SER A 197 8.14 10.46 -0.56
C SER A 197 8.01 9.02 -0.12
N TYR A 198 8.98 8.52 0.64
CA TYR A 198 8.93 7.19 1.24
C TYR A 198 9.44 7.27 2.68
N HIS A 199 8.98 6.34 3.50
CA HIS A 199 9.47 6.17 4.86
C HIS A 199 9.83 4.72 5.11
N MET A 200 11.03 4.54 5.65
CA MET A 200 11.53 3.26 6.12
C MET A 200 11.65 3.38 7.63
N ASP A 201 10.95 2.50 8.33
CA ASP A 201 10.99 2.44 9.77
C ASP A 201 11.99 1.36 10.20
N ILE A 202 13.09 1.79 10.80
CA ILE A 202 14.14 0.89 11.28
C ILE A 202 13.73 0.40 12.66
N LEU A 203 13.18 -0.81 12.71
CA LEU A 203 12.62 -1.39 13.93
C LEU A 203 13.67 -1.97 14.89
N GLY A 204 14.91 -2.07 14.43
CA GLY A 204 16.03 -2.54 15.23
C GLY A 204 17.35 -2.60 14.44
N ARG A 205 18.44 -2.77 15.17
CA ARG A 205 19.81 -2.91 14.66
C ARG A 205 20.42 -4.22 15.15
N GLY A 206 20.95 -5.03 14.22
CA GLY A 206 21.48 -6.36 14.48
C GLY A 206 20.42 -7.46 14.43
N ILE A 207 20.86 -8.69 14.14
CA ILE A 207 19.98 -9.85 14.03
C ILE A 207 19.32 -10.22 15.37
N ASP A 208 19.96 -9.90 16.48
CA ASP A 208 19.47 -10.22 17.83
C ASP A 208 18.17 -9.47 18.18
N GLU A 209 17.91 -8.33 17.52
CA GLU A 209 16.66 -7.57 17.69
C GLU A 209 15.50 -8.08 16.82
N PHE A 210 15.72 -9.11 15.98
CA PHE A 210 14.74 -9.60 15.02
C PHE A 210 13.37 -9.91 15.65
N THR A 211 13.35 -10.66 16.75
CA THR A 211 12.09 -11.07 17.38
C THR A 211 11.28 -9.85 17.86
N LYS A 212 11.96 -8.88 18.49
CA LYS A 212 11.33 -7.64 18.97
C LYS A 212 10.80 -6.80 17.81
N ALA A 213 11.60 -6.64 16.76
CA ALA A 213 11.22 -5.93 15.54
C ALA A 213 10.02 -6.59 14.84
N PHE A 214 10.02 -7.92 14.75
CA PHE A 214 8.95 -8.68 14.12
C PHE A 214 7.62 -8.58 14.89
N VAL A 215 7.65 -8.64 16.23
CA VAL A 215 6.46 -8.41 17.06
C VAL A 215 5.94 -6.97 16.89
N GLY A 216 6.84 -5.98 16.82
CA GLY A 216 6.48 -4.58 16.56
C GLY A 216 5.75 -4.39 15.23
N LEU A 217 6.22 -5.05 14.17
CA LEU A 217 5.57 -5.10 12.86
C LEU A 217 4.16 -5.68 12.93
N LEU A 218 3.98 -6.83 13.61
CA LEU A 218 2.67 -7.46 13.78
C LEU A 218 1.69 -6.59 14.59
N GLY A 219 2.20 -5.79 15.53
CA GLY A 219 1.42 -4.81 16.28
C GLY A 219 1.00 -3.58 15.48
N GLY A 220 1.43 -3.45 14.21
CA GLY A 220 1.09 -2.33 13.34
C GLY A 220 1.65 -0.99 13.82
N LYS A 221 2.77 -1.01 14.55
CA LYS A 221 3.44 0.19 15.06
C LYS A 221 4.17 0.95 13.97
N ASN A 222 4.65 0.25 12.95
CA ASN A 222 5.50 0.83 11.93
C ASN A 222 4.74 1.71 10.95
N ILE A 223 5.46 2.65 10.34
CA ILE A 223 4.99 3.48 9.24
C ILE A 223 5.80 3.10 8.00
N GLY A 224 5.14 2.99 6.85
CA GLY A 224 5.80 2.58 5.62
C GLY A 224 6.49 1.23 5.73
N LYS A 225 7.71 1.13 5.22
CA LYS A 225 8.46 -0.13 5.16
C LYS A 225 9.23 -0.37 6.45
N ALA A 226 8.80 -1.36 7.23
CA ALA A 226 9.59 -1.89 8.33
C ALA A 226 10.86 -2.59 7.82
N VAL A 227 12.01 -2.22 8.41
CA VAL A 227 13.35 -2.76 8.11
C VAL A 227 14.04 -3.11 9.43
N LEU A 228 14.75 -4.24 9.43
CA LEU A 228 15.76 -4.56 10.44
C LEU A 228 17.12 -4.29 9.80
N LEU A 229 17.92 -3.42 10.41
CA LEU A 229 19.26 -3.10 9.90
C LEU A 229 20.25 -4.11 10.47
N ILE A 230 20.80 -4.99 9.63
CA ILE A 230 21.75 -6.02 10.08
C ILE A 230 23.17 -5.46 10.15
N ASP A 231 23.55 -4.66 9.16
CA ASP A 231 24.86 -4.03 9.01
C ASP A 231 24.67 -2.71 8.24
N ASP A 232 25.30 -1.63 8.70
CA ASP A 232 25.31 -0.33 8.01
C ASP A 232 26.53 -0.12 7.11
N GLY A 233 27.46 -1.09 7.07
CA GLY A 233 28.61 -1.07 6.18
C GLY A 233 29.68 -0.05 6.56
N GLU A 234 29.59 0.61 7.73
CA GLU A 234 30.62 1.55 8.22
C GLU A 234 31.90 0.84 8.71
N ASN A 235 31.90 -0.50 8.80
CA ASN A 235 33.06 -1.31 9.21
C ASN A 235 33.77 -2.04 8.04
N HIS A 236 33.49 -1.70 6.80
CA HIS A 236 34.30 -2.19 5.68
C HIS A 236 35.39 -1.18 5.34
N GLU A 237 36.53 -1.28 6.05
CA GLU A 237 37.80 -0.94 5.44
C GLU A 237 37.83 -1.60 4.05
N THR A 238 38.03 -0.75 3.06
CA THR A 238 37.96 -1.05 1.63
C THR A 238 38.74 -2.32 1.29
N LEU A 239 38.07 -3.39 0.88
CA LEU A 239 38.71 -4.50 0.16
C LEU A 239 37.77 -5.02 -0.93
N LEU A 240 38.01 -4.47 -2.13
CA LEU A 240 37.79 -4.96 -3.52
C LEU A 240 36.40 -5.46 -3.94
#